data_AF-A0A537JRA4-F1
#
_entry.id   AF-A0A537JRA4-F1
#
_cell.length_a   1.000
_cell.length_b   1.000
_cell.length_c   1.000
_cell.angle_alpha   90.00
_cell.angle_beta   90.00
_cell.angle_gamma   90.00
#
_symmetry.space_group_name_H-M   'P 1'
#
loop_
_entity.id
_entity.type
_entity.pdbx_description
1 polymer ?
#
loop_
_entity_poly.entity_id
_entity_poly.type
_entity_poly.pdbx_seq_one_letter_code
_entity_poly.pdbx_strand_id
1 'polypeptide(L)'
;MKSGYAWVVLLLLITSNLYSQERELYQTDHDVKPYYFGITLGFNIASFHTDLHPRFLQYDSVYVAKPVSSGGFQLGLLATARLTNRFELRFNPQLLFTQRNLFYKL
;
A
#
# COMPACT_ATOMS: atom_id res chain seq x y z
N MET A 1 -14.21 1.39 64.46
CA MET A 1 -14.26 1.84 63.06
C MET A 1 -12.89 2.01 62.37
N LYS A 2 -11.75 1.61 62.96
CA LYS A 2 -10.41 1.86 62.37
C LYS A 2 -9.76 0.66 61.64
N SER A 3 -10.26 -0.56 61.84
CA SER A 3 -9.66 -1.80 61.31
C SER A 3 -9.92 -2.02 59.80
N GLY A 4 -11.07 -1.57 59.27
CA GLY A 4 -11.44 -1.78 57.86
C GLY A 4 -10.54 -1.04 56.86
N TYR A 5 -10.05 0.15 57.22
CA TYR A 5 -9.19 0.94 56.34
C TYR A 5 -7.81 0.30 56.13
N ALA A 6 -7.30 -0.45 57.12
CA ALA A 6 -6.02 -1.14 57.01
C ALA A 6 -6.05 -2.22 55.92
N TRP A 7 -7.16 -2.97 55.82
CA TRP A 7 -7.35 -3.99 54.78
C TRP A 7 -7.49 -3.39 53.39
N VAL A 8 -8.19 -2.25 53.25
CA VAL A 8 -8.31 -1.55 51.97
C VAL A 8 -6.97 -1.01 51.49
N VAL A 9 -6.16 -0.46 52.39
CA VAL A 9 -4.80 0.01 52.08
C VAL A 9 -3.89 -1.16 51.69
N LEU A 10 -3.96 -2.29 52.40
CA LEU A 10 -3.20 -3.49 52.06
C LEU A 10 -3.57 -4.02 50.66
N LEU A 11 -4.86 -4.02 50.33
CA LEU A 11 -5.37 -4.51 49.05
C LEU A 11 -4.97 -3.58 47.89
N LEU A 12 -4.94 -2.26 48.11
CA LEU A 12 -4.42 -1.27 47.15
C LEU A 12 -2.90 -1.36 46.93
N LEU A 13 -2.14 -1.79 47.93
CA LEU A 13 -0.69 -1.98 47.79
C LEU A 13 -0.35 -3.22 46.94
N ILE A 14 -1.17 -4.27 47.01
CA ILE A 14 -0.96 -5.53 46.27
C ILE A 14 -1.26 -5.38 44.76
N THR A 15 -2.14 -4.44 44.36
CA THR A 15 -2.52 -4.25 42.94
C THR A 15 -1.52 -3.41 42.13
N SER A 16 -0.53 -2.78 42.77
CA SER A 16 0.45 -1.90 42.11
C SER A 16 1.45 -2.64 41.19
N ASN A 17 1.53 -3.97 41.29
CA ASN A 17 2.44 -4.80 40.47
C ASN A 17 1.72 -5.58 39.35
N LEU A 18 0.47 -5.23 39.00
CA LEU A 18 -0.29 -5.88 37.93
C LEU A 18 0.04 -5.28 36.55
N TYR A 19 1.30 -5.40 36.11
CA TYR A 19 1.73 -5.12 34.72
C TYR A 19 2.33 -6.37 34.05
N SER A 20 1.84 -7.56 34.38
CA SER A 20 2.37 -8.85 33.89
C SER A 20 1.75 -9.32 32.56
N GLN A 21 1.08 -8.46 31.80
CA GLN A 21 0.66 -8.85 30.45
C GLN A 21 1.88 -8.80 29.55
N GLU A 22 2.55 -9.94 29.39
CA GLU A 22 3.57 -10.14 28.38
C GLU A 22 2.92 -9.90 27.02
N ARG A 23 3.29 -8.78 26.39
CA ARG A 23 2.76 -8.43 25.08
C ARG A 23 3.43 -9.32 24.05
N GLU A 24 2.74 -10.38 23.63
CA GLU A 24 3.17 -11.13 22.46
C GLU A 24 3.22 -10.19 21.26
N LEU A 25 4.44 -9.97 20.76
CA LEU A 25 4.65 -9.20 19.55
C LEU A 25 4.39 -10.12 18.37
N TYR A 26 3.45 -9.72 17.50
CA TYR A 26 3.22 -10.45 16.26
C TYR A 26 4.40 -10.29 15.33
N GLN A 27 4.94 -11.42 14.87
CA GLN A 27 6.03 -11.48 13.89
C GLN A 27 7.29 -10.70 14.32
N THR A 28 7.74 -10.88 15.56
CA THR A 28 8.95 -10.24 16.11
C THR A 28 10.19 -10.37 15.21
N ASP A 29 10.30 -11.48 14.48
CA ASP A 29 11.44 -11.75 13.60
C ASP A 29 11.20 -11.34 12.14
N HIS A 30 10.10 -10.64 11.81
CA HIS A 30 9.80 -10.27 10.43
C HIS A 30 10.90 -9.43 9.79
N ASP A 31 11.46 -8.49 10.54
CA ASP A 31 12.45 -7.52 10.06
C ASP A 31 13.83 -8.14 9.81
N VAL A 32 14.10 -9.31 10.38
CA VAL A 32 15.37 -10.04 10.22
C VAL A 32 15.31 -11.14 9.17
N LYS A 33 14.15 -11.35 8.54
CA LYS A 33 14.00 -12.39 7.51
C LYS A 33 14.90 -12.07 6.30
N PRO A 34 15.71 -13.05 5.85
CA PRO A 34 16.54 -12.86 4.65
C PRO A 34 15.68 -12.75 3.37
N TYR A 35 14.50 -13.36 3.37
CA TYR A 35 13.54 -13.29 2.26
C TYR A 35 12.11 -13.17 2.78
N TYR A 36 11.28 -12.36 2.12
CA TYR A 36 9.83 -12.33 2.36
C TYR A 36 9.04 -12.16 1.08
N PHE A 37 7.85 -12.78 1.03
CA PHE A 37 6.93 -12.72 -0.09
C PHE A 37 5.60 -12.10 0.33
N GLY A 38 4.99 -11.33 -0.55
CA GLY A 38 3.72 -10.67 -0.34
C GLY A 38 2.93 -10.53 -1.63
N ILE A 39 1.73 -9.96 -1.51
CA ILE A 39 0.83 -9.65 -2.62
C ILE A 39 0.59 -8.15 -2.62
N THR A 40 0.54 -7.54 -3.79
CA THR A 40 0.23 -6.12 -3.96
C THR A 40 -1.09 -5.97 -4.71
N LEU A 41 -1.96 -5.10 -4.20
CA LEU A 41 -3.18 -4.67 -4.84
C LEU A 41 -3.09 -3.16 -5.04
N GLY A 42 -3.50 -2.66 -6.20
CA GLY A 42 -3.49 -1.22 -6.47
C GLY A 42 -4.55 -0.80 -7.46
N PHE A 43 -4.85 0.49 -7.45
CA PHE A 43 -5.66 1.15 -8.47
C PHE A 43 -4.77 2.11 -9.25
N ASN A 44 -5.00 2.22 -10.56
CA ASN A 44 -4.27 3.13 -11.42
C ASN A 44 -5.24 3.98 -12.25
N ILE A 45 -4.83 5.20 -12.57
CA ILE A 45 -5.53 6.04 -13.54
C ILE A 45 -4.53 6.32 -14.66
N ALA A 46 -4.90 6.00 -15.90
CA ALA A 46 -4.04 6.17 -17.06
C ALA A 46 -4.74 6.98 -18.15
N SER A 47 -3.96 7.79 -18.87
CA SER A 47 -4.40 8.54 -20.03
C SER A 47 -3.30 8.53 -21.09
N PHE A 48 -3.63 8.84 -22.35
CA PHE A 48 -2.63 9.07 -23.39
C PHE A 48 -2.07 10.49 -23.31
N HIS A 49 -0.79 10.64 -23.65
CA HIS A 49 -0.23 11.93 -24.03
C HIS A 49 -0.23 12.01 -25.55
N THR A 50 -0.92 12.98 -26.11
CA THR A 50 -1.17 13.07 -27.56
C THR A 50 -0.51 14.31 -28.13
N ASP A 51 0.30 14.13 -29.17
CA ASP A 51 0.81 15.22 -30.00
C ASP A 51 0.15 15.16 -31.37
N LEU A 52 -0.55 16.24 -31.75
CA LEU A 52 -1.23 16.33 -33.04
C LEU A 52 -0.27 16.88 -34.09
N HIS A 53 -0.29 16.26 -35.28
CA HIS A 53 0.49 16.74 -36.42
C HIS A 53 0.04 18.18 -36.80
N PRO A 54 0.93 19.09 -37.25
CA PRO A 54 0.56 20.46 -37.64
C PRO A 54 -0.52 20.56 -38.74
N ARG A 55 -0.74 19.48 -39.48
CA ARG A 55 -1.71 19.36 -40.57
C ARG A 55 -2.98 18.58 -40.18
N PHE A 56 -3.15 18.27 -38.89
CA PHE A 56 -4.27 17.47 -38.38
C PHE A 56 -5.64 18.01 -38.81
N LEU A 57 -5.84 19.33 -38.71
CA LEU A 57 -7.10 19.98 -39.10
C LEU A 57 -7.22 20.23 -40.62
N GLN A 58 -6.21 19.89 -41.42
CA GLN A 58 -6.17 20.26 -42.86
C GLN A 58 -6.61 19.14 -43.80
N TYR A 59 -6.57 17.87 -43.37
CA TYR A 59 -6.75 16.73 -44.27
C TYR A 59 -7.75 15.67 -43.77
N ASP A 60 -8.29 15.80 -42.56
CA ASP A 60 -9.11 14.78 -41.94
C ASP A 60 -10.50 15.34 -41.57
N SER A 61 -11.51 14.47 -41.49
CA SER A 61 -12.84 14.79 -40.96
C SER A 61 -12.88 14.78 -39.43
N VAL A 62 -11.82 14.31 -38.78
CA VAL A 62 -11.69 14.30 -37.31
C VAL A 62 -11.18 15.66 -36.81
N TYR A 63 -12.04 16.43 -36.15
CA TYR A 63 -11.69 17.75 -35.59
C TYR A 63 -11.09 17.69 -34.19
N VAL A 64 -11.40 16.64 -33.42
CA VAL A 64 -10.90 16.48 -32.04
C VAL A 64 -10.44 15.05 -31.82
N ALA A 65 -9.23 14.88 -31.28
CA ALA A 65 -8.74 13.63 -30.71
C ALA A 65 -8.26 13.92 -29.28
N LYS A 66 -9.15 13.72 -28.31
CA LYS A 66 -8.89 14.04 -26.90
C LYS A 66 -8.61 12.77 -26.09
N PRO A 67 -7.48 12.66 -25.39
CA PRO A 67 -7.24 11.55 -24.50
C PRO A 67 -8.15 11.61 -23.27
N VAL A 68 -8.68 10.46 -22.87
CA VAL A 68 -9.58 10.33 -21.71
C VAL A 68 -8.92 9.45 -20.66
N SER A 69 -8.76 10.00 -19.46
CA SER A 69 -8.29 9.25 -18.30
C SER A 69 -9.26 8.13 -17.97
N SER A 70 -8.74 6.92 -17.87
CA SER A 70 -9.52 5.72 -17.57
C SER A 70 -8.91 5.02 -16.36
N GLY A 71 -9.78 4.50 -15.50
CA GLY A 71 -9.37 3.74 -14.33
C GLY A 71 -8.89 2.34 -14.70
N GLY A 72 -8.08 1.77 -13.83
CA GLY A 72 -7.58 0.41 -13.88
C GLY A 72 -7.22 -0.10 -12.50
N PHE A 73 -6.87 -1.37 -12.43
CA PHE A 73 -6.36 -1.99 -11.22
C PHE A 73 -5.15 -2.86 -11.52
N GLN A 74 -4.38 -3.15 -10.48
CA GLN A 74 -3.18 -3.94 -10.57
C GLN A 74 -3.10 -4.96 -9.46
N LEU A 75 -2.63 -6.15 -9.83
CA LEU A 75 -2.38 -7.26 -8.93
C LEU A 75 -0.92 -7.66 -9.12
N GLY A 76 -0.19 -7.89 -8.04
CA GLY A 76 1.21 -8.26 -8.14
C GLY A 76 1.66 -9.17 -7.03
N LEU A 77 2.78 -9.82 -7.26
CA LEU A 77 3.53 -10.51 -6.23
C LEU A 77 4.70 -9.60 -5.83
N LEU A 78 5.07 -9.65 -4.56
CA LEU A 78 6.24 -8.96 -4.04
C LEU A 78 7.17 -10.00 -3.46
N ALA A 79 8.43 -10.00 -3.89
CA ALA A 79 9.50 -10.74 -3.26
C ALA A 79 10.58 -9.76 -2.83
N THR A 80 11.07 -9.88 -1.61
CA THR A 80 12.16 -9.06 -1.10
C THR A 80 13.25 -9.95 -0.57
N ALA A 81 14.48 -9.65 -0.95
CA ALA A 81 15.69 -10.30 -0.49
C ALA A 81 16.53 -9.28 0.28
N ARG A 82 16.74 -9.51 1.57
CA ARG A 82 17.63 -8.71 2.41
C ARG A 82 19.03 -9.27 2.31
N LEU A 83 19.88 -8.61 1.53
CA LEU A 83 21.28 -9.00 1.40
C LEU A 83 22.10 -8.53 2.61
N THR A 84 21.74 -7.36 3.15
CA THR A 84 22.40 -6.79 4.33
C THR A 84 21.39 -5.96 5.14
N ASN A 85 21.71 -5.53 6.38
CA ASN A 85 20.75 -4.75 7.20
C ASN A 85 20.36 -3.36 6.65
N ARG A 86 20.92 -2.94 5.52
CA ARG A 86 20.68 -1.63 4.87
C ARG A 86 20.47 -1.77 3.37
N PHE A 87 20.47 -3.00 2.85
CA PHE A 87 20.38 -3.24 1.41
C PHE A 87 19.43 -4.39 1.13
N GLU A 88 18.37 -4.07 0.40
CA GLU A 88 17.30 -4.99 0.01
C GLU A 88 17.12 -4.94 -1.51
N LEU A 89 17.00 -6.12 -2.12
CA LEU A 89 16.55 -6.27 -3.49
C LEU A 89 15.07 -6.61 -3.49
N ARG A 90 14.30 -5.93 -4.34
CA ARG A 90 12.86 -6.17 -4.47
C ARG A 90 12.53 -6.57 -5.89
N PHE A 91 11.81 -7.68 -6.02
CA PHE A 91 11.25 -8.15 -7.27
C PHE A 91 9.72 -8.08 -7.16
N ASN A 92 9.10 -7.34 -8.08
CA ASN A 92 7.66 -7.08 -8.02
C ASN A 92 7.01 -7.26 -9.40
N PRO A 93 6.73 -8.51 -9.82
CA PRO A 93 5.98 -8.77 -11.02
C PRO A 93 4.51 -8.38 -10.82
N GLN A 94 3.97 -7.58 -11.73
CA GLN A 94 2.60 -7.09 -11.67
C GLN A 94 1.85 -7.38 -12.97
N LEU A 95 0.58 -7.71 -12.82
CA LEU A 95 -0.44 -7.71 -13.87
C LEU A 95 -1.22 -6.40 -13.77
N LEU A 96 -1.15 -5.59 -14.82
CA LEU A 96 -1.78 -4.28 -14.91
C LEU A 96 -3.01 -4.38 -15.82
N PHE A 97 -4.20 -4.17 -15.27
CA PHE A 97 -5.45 -4.09 -16.03
C PHE A 97 -5.81 -2.62 -16.20
N THR A 98 -5.30 -2.00 -17.27
CA THR A 98 -5.53 -0.59 -17.57
C THR A 98 -6.27 -0.42 -18.89
N GLN A 99 -7.24 0.48 -18.89
CA GLN A 99 -7.86 0.97 -20.11
C GLN A 99 -7.30 2.37 -20.45
N ARG A 100 -7.26 2.73 -21.73
CA ARG A 100 -6.95 4.09 -22.20
C ARG A 100 -7.82 4.39 -23.41
N ASN A 101 -8.56 5.49 -23.37
CA ASN A 101 -9.53 5.82 -24.41
C ASN A 101 -9.17 7.14 -25.09
N LEU A 102 -9.52 7.25 -26.37
CA LEU A 102 -9.47 8.48 -27.14
C LEU A 102 -10.89 8.86 -27.54
N PHE A 103 -11.28 10.08 -27.22
CA PHE A 103 -12.54 10.67 -27.65
C PHE A 103 -12.32 11.37 -28.98
N TYR A 104 -13.11 10.97 -29.98
CA TYR A 104 -13.09 11.57 -31.31
C TYR A 104 -14.33 12.40 -31.56
N LYS A 105 -14.16 13.56 -32.19
CA LYS A 105 -15.26 14.36 -32.72
C LYS A 105 -15.05 14.59 -34.21
N LEU A 106 -16.05 14.20 -34.99
CA LEU A 106 -16.21 14.49 -36.42
C LEU A 106 -16.95 15.81 -36.66
#